data_AF-A0A2U0I3Z0-F1
#
_entry.id   AF-A0A2U0I3Z0-F1
#
_cell.length_a   1.000
_cell.length_b   1.000
_cell.length_c   1.000
_cell.angle_alpha   90.00
_cell.angle_beta   90.00
_cell.angle_gamma   90.00
#
_symmetry.space_group_name_H-M   'P 1'
#
loop_
_entity.id
_entity.type
_entity.pdbx_description
1 polymer ?
#
loop_
_entity_poly.entity_id
_entity_poly.type
_entity_poly.pdbx_seq_one_letter_code
_entity_poly.pdbx_strand_id
1 'polypeptide(L)'
;MLAAAKGVMEANWEDVKPYAEQEFKNLSENLQLIIRLRAENKITEEQAKLYLDIHKSSVKIVLLTIEGLGILAVEQAINAALDVVKDTVNTAIGFVLI
;
A
#
# COMPACT_ATOMS: atom_id res chain seq x y z
N MET A 1 7.82 2.21 -3.99
CA MET A 1 6.71 1.22 -3.92
C MET A 1 6.86 0.14 -5.00
N LEU A 2 6.65 0.45 -6.29
CA LEU A 2 6.65 -0.55 -7.36
C LEU A 2 7.93 -1.40 -7.46
N ALA A 3 9.12 -0.78 -7.40
CA ALA A 3 10.39 -1.50 -7.47
C ALA A 3 10.59 -2.50 -6.30
N ALA A 4 10.12 -2.15 -5.11
CA ALA A 4 10.20 -3.03 -3.94
C ALA A 4 9.22 -4.22 -4.07
N ALA A 5 8.01 -3.97 -4.57
CA ALA A 5 7.04 -5.01 -4.86
C ALA A 5 7.50 -5.97 -5.98
N LYS A 6 8.21 -5.46 -7.00
CA LYS A 6 8.78 -6.28 -8.07
C LYS A 6 9.69 -7.39 -7.54
N GLY A 7 10.55 -7.09 -6.57
CA GLY A 7 11.48 -8.07 -5.99
C GLY A 7 10.78 -9.25 -5.30
N VAL A 8 9.50 -9.11 -4.95
CA VAL A 8 8.69 -10.19 -4.35
C VAL A 8 7.92 -11.00 -5.40
N MET A 9 7.57 -10.39 -6.54
CA MET A 9 6.65 -10.96 -7.54
C MET A 9 7.33 -11.28 -8.87
N GLU A 10 8.63 -11.56 -8.89
CA GLU A 10 9.42 -11.72 -10.13
C GLU A 10 8.83 -12.74 -11.11
N ALA A 11 8.30 -13.86 -10.60
CA ALA A 11 7.77 -14.94 -11.44
C ALA A 11 6.54 -14.54 -12.27
N ASN A 12 5.71 -13.62 -11.77
CA ASN A 12 4.46 -13.18 -12.41
C ASN A 12 4.53 -11.69 -12.80
N TRP A 13 5.75 -11.13 -12.93
CA TRP A 13 5.94 -9.69 -12.98
C TRP A 13 5.27 -9.05 -14.21
N GLU A 14 5.39 -9.67 -15.38
CA GLU A 14 4.83 -9.10 -16.61
C GLU A 14 3.29 -8.99 -16.56
N ASP A 15 2.63 -9.97 -15.93
CA ASP A 15 1.17 -9.98 -15.77
C ASP A 15 0.71 -9.04 -14.66
N VAL A 16 1.45 -8.98 -13.53
CA VAL A 16 1.06 -8.17 -12.37
C VAL A 16 1.38 -6.69 -12.54
N LYS A 17 2.42 -6.34 -13.31
CA LYS A 17 2.94 -4.97 -13.43
C LYS A 17 1.87 -3.91 -13.70
N PRO A 18 0.99 -4.03 -14.72
CA PRO A 18 0.01 -2.98 -15.00
C PRO A 18 -0.98 -2.75 -13.84
N TYR A 19 -1.34 -3.82 -13.13
CA TYR A 19 -2.19 -3.74 -11.94
C TYR A 19 -1.44 -3.14 -10.76
N ALA A 20 -0.22 -3.62 -10.49
CA ALA A 20 0.63 -3.13 -9.42
C ALA A 20 0.98 -1.63 -9.59
N GLU A 21 1.21 -1.16 -10.81
CA GLU A 21 1.44 0.26 -11.12
C GLU A 21 0.25 1.12 -10.67
N GLN A 22 -0.96 0.75 -11.09
CA GLN A 22 -2.17 1.49 -10.74
C GLN A 22 -2.49 1.39 -9.24
N GLU A 23 -2.40 0.20 -8.65
CA GLU A 23 -2.73 -0.04 -7.26
C GLU A 23 -1.75 0.66 -6.30
N PHE A 24 -0.45 0.65 -6.59
CA PHE A 24 0.51 1.37 -5.75
C PHE A 24 0.45 2.88 -5.96
N LYS A 25 0.07 3.36 -7.15
CA LYS A 25 -0.24 4.78 -7.36
C LYS A 25 -1.44 5.18 -6.49
N ASN A 26 -2.54 4.42 -6.55
CA ASN A 26 -3.72 4.67 -5.73
C ASN A 26 -3.37 4.63 -4.24
N LEU A 27 -2.63 3.63 -3.77
CA LEU A 27 -2.21 3.52 -2.37
C LEU A 27 -1.39 4.74 -1.94
N SER A 28 -0.46 5.21 -2.77
CA SER A 28 0.32 6.42 -2.49
C SER A 28 -0.57 7.68 -2.39
N GLU A 29 -1.53 7.85 -3.29
CA GLU A 29 -2.48 8.98 -3.25
C GLU A 29 -3.36 8.93 -2.00
N ASN A 30 -3.79 7.74 -1.59
CA ASN A 30 -4.57 7.55 -0.37
C ASN A 30 -3.75 7.81 0.91
N LEU A 31 -2.47 7.45 0.94
CA LEU A 31 -1.56 7.83 2.03
C LEU A 31 -1.44 9.35 2.15
N GLN A 32 -1.31 10.08 1.03
CA GLN A 32 -1.30 11.54 1.05
C GLN A 32 -2.62 12.12 1.58
N LEU A 33 -3.75 11.51 1.20
CA LEU A 33 -5.05 11.90 1.72
C LEU A 33 -5.16 11.68 3.23
N ILE A 34 -4.70 10.54 3.75
CA ILE A 34 -4.66 10.24 5.19
C ILE A 34 -3.82 11.29 5.92
N ILE A 35 -2.63 11.60 5.40
CA ILE A 35 -1.73 12.62 5.97
C ILE A 35 -2.46 13.97 6.06
N ARG A 36 -3.08 14.40 4.97
CA ARG A 36 -3.82 15.67 4.93
C ARG A 36 -4.98 15.70 5.92
N LEU A 37 -5.84 14.68 5.91
CA LEU A 37 -6.99 14.60 6.80
C LEU A 37 -6.58 14.58 8.27
N ARG A 38 -5.44 13.94 8.59
CA ARG A 38 -4.88 13.95 9.95
C ARG A 38 -4.38 15.34 10.32
N ALA A 39 -3.62 16.02 9.46
CA ALA A 39 -3.13 17.38 9.67
C ALA A 39 -4.26 18.39 9.88
N GLU A 40 -5.40 18.18 9.21
CA GLU A 40 -6.62 18.99 9.37
C GLU A 40 -7.50 18.58 10.58
N ASN A 41 -7.05 17.62 11.39
CA ASN A 41 -7.80 17.05 12.53
C ASN A 41 -9.18 16.50 12.14
N LYS A 42 -9.34 15.99 10.91
CA LYS A 42 -10.59 15.41 10.40
C LYS A 42 -10.75 13.93 10.73
N ILE A 43 -9.64 13.24 11.01
CA ILE A 43 -9.63 11.83 11.38
C ILE A 43 -8.76 11.57 12.62
N THR A 44 -9.14 10.55 13.40
CA THR A 44 -8.34 10.01 14.51
C THR A 44 -7.26 9.04 14.00
N GLU A 45 -6.37 8.61 14.89
CA GLU A 45 -5.37 7.59 14.56
C GLU A 45 -6.02 6.25 14.18
N GLU A 46 -7.08 5.84 14.88
CA GLU A 46 -7.84 4.62 14.59
C GLU A 46 -8.50 4.70 13.22
N GLN A 47 -9.07 5.87 12.88
CA GLN A 47 -9.67 6.10 11.57
C GLN A 47 -8.61 6.07 10.46
N ALA A 48 -7.42 6.63 10.70
CA ALA A 48 -6.31 6.56 9.74
C ALA A 48 -5.84 5.10 9.51
N LYS A 49 -5.73 4.30 10.58
CA LYS A 49 -5.39 2.87 10.50
C LYS A 49 -6.44 2.09 9.70
N LEU A 50 -7.72 2.29 10.02
CA LEU A 50 -8.82 1.66 9.29
C LEU A 50 -8.83 2.06 7.80
N TYR A 51 -8.55 3.34 7.51
CA TYR A 51 -8.51 3.82 6.13
C TYR A 51 -7.37 3.17 5.35
N LEU A 52 -6.18 3.06 5.95
CA LEU A 52 -5.07 2.32 5.36
C LEU A 52 -5.43 0.84 5.12
N ASP A 53 -6.06 0.17 6.09
CA ASP A 53 -6.43 -1.25 5.96
C ASP A 53 -7.40 -1.51 4.80
N ILE A 54 -8.33 -0.58 4.56
CA ILE A 54 -9.22 -0.62 3.38
C ILE A 54 -8.41 -0.60 2.09
N HIS A 55 -7.43 0.30 1.98
CA HIS A 55 -6.61 0.40 0.78
C HIS A 55 -5.65 -0.77 0.60
N LYS A 56 -5.02 -1.25 1.67
CA LYS A 56 -4.24 -2.49 1.64
C LYS A 56 -5.09 -3.67 1.16
N SER A 57 -6.33 -3.77 1.64
CA SER A 57 -7.26 -4.82 1.22
C SER A 57 -7.66 -4.68 -0.25
N SER A 58 -7.87 -3.46 -0.74
CA SER A 58 -8.13 -3.20 -2.17
C SER A 58 -6.98 -3.68 -3.05
N VAL A 59 -5.74 -3.27 -2.75
CA VAL A 59 -4.56 -3.71 -3.49
C VAL A 59 -4.44 -5.22 -3.47
N LYS A 60 -4.61 -5.84 -2.28
CA LYS A 60 -4.56 -7.29 -2.14
C LYS A 60 -5.58 -8.00 -3.01
N ILE A 61 -6.83 -7.56 -3.01
CA ILE A 61 -7.90 -8.16 -3.80
C ILE A 61 -7.58 -8.08 -5.29
N VAL A 62 -7.12 -6.92 -5.77
CA VAL A 62 -6.77 -6.73 -7.18
C VAL A 62 -5.61 -7.64 -7.59
N LEU A 63 -4.53 -7.68 -6.82
CA LEU A 63 -3.37 -8.51 -7.15
C LEU A 63 -3.70 -10.01 -7.09
N LEU A 64 -4.59 -10.44 -6.18
CA LEU A 64 -5.05 -11.83 -6.11
C LEU A 64 -5.95 -12.27 -7.28
N THR A 65 -6.32 -11.37 -8.19
CA THR A 65 -7.02 -11.75 -9.43
C THR A 65 -6.09 -12.34 -10.48
N ILE A 66 -4.76 -12.18 -10.31
CA ILE A 66 -3.76 -12.69 -11.25
C ILE A 66 -3.43 -14.14 -10.90
N GLU A 67 -3.56 -15.02 -11.89
CA GLU A 67 -3.24 -16.44 -11.73
C GLU A 67 -1.78 -16.64 -11.27
N GLY A 68 -1.57 -17.59 -10.36
CA GLY A 68 -0.25 -17.88 -9.81
C GLY A 68 0.21 -16.96 -8.68
N LEU A 69 -0.52 -15.89 -8.34
CA LEU A 69 -0.23 -15.09 -7.13
C LEU A 69 -0.91 -15.66 -5.89
N GLY A 70 -0.09 -16.09 -4.93
CA GLY A 70 -0.55 -16.52 -3.61
C GLY A 70 -0.68 -15.35 -2.62
N ILE A 71 -1.54 -15.54 -1.60
CA ILE A 71 -1.80 -14.55 -0.54
C ILE A 71 -0.51 -14.05 0.11
N LEU A 72 0.43 -14.96 0.41
CA LEU A 72 1.70 -14.60 1.06
C LEU A 72 2.56 -13.68 0.20
N ALA A 73 2.67 -13.95 -1.10
CA ALA A 73 3.47 -13.14 -2.03
C ALA A 73 2.85 -11.73 -2.18
N VAL A 74 1.52 -11.64 -2.26
CA VAL A 74 0.82 -10.35 -2.34
C VAL A 74 1.00 -9.54 -1.06
N GLU A 75 0.82 -10.14 0.12
CA GLU A 75 1.04 -9.46 1.41
C GLU A 75 2.49 -8.98 1.55
N GLN A 76 3.47 -9.80 1.16
CA GLN A 76 4.89 -9.41 1.16
C GLN A 76 5.17 -8.24 0.20
N ALA A 77 4.57 -8.25 -0.99
CA ALA A 77 4.74 -7.17 -1.96
C ALA A 77 4.15 -5.85 -1.47
N ILE A 78 2.98 -5.89 -0.82
CA ILE A 78 2.35 -4.72 -0.20
C ILE A 78 3.22 -4.18 0.93
N ASN A 79 3.72 -5.04 1.81
CA ASN A 79 4.59 -4.62 2.91
C ASN A 79 5.90 -4.02 2.40
N ALA A 80 6.56 -4.67 1.42
CA ALA A 80 7.76 -4.13 0.79
C ALA A 80 7.50 -2.76 0.13
N ALA A 81 6.33 -2.58 -0.48
CA ALA A 81 5.94 -1.30 -1.05
C ALA A 81 5.73 -0.21 0.02
N LEU A 82 5.07 -0.53 1.13
CA LEU A 82 4.81 0.39 2.24
C LEU A 82 6.09 0.76 3.00
N ASP A 83 7.02 -0.18 3.17
CA ASP A 83 8.31 0.06 3.83
C ASP A 83 9.10 1.19 3.15
N VAL A 84 8.97 1.35 1.83
CA VAL A 84 9.64 2.43 1.08
C VAL A 84 9.21 3.83 1.53
N VAL A 85 7.96 3.99 2.00
CA VAL A 85 7.39 5.29 2.37
C VAL A 85 7.16 5.44 3.87
N LYS A 86 7.53 4.42 4.65
CA LYS A 86 7.25 4.30 6.08
C LYS A 86 7.70 5.51 6.89
N ASP A 87 8.98 5.85 6.81
CA ASP A 87 9.54 6.94 7.60
C ASP A 87 8.92 8.28 7.21
N THR A 88 8.68 8.50 5.91
CA THR A 88 8.04 9.72 5.41
C THR A 88 6.62 9.86 5.95
N VAL A 89 5.81 8.79 5.88
CA VAL A 89 4.41 8.80 6.32
C VAL A 89 4.32 8.98 7.83
N ASN A 90 5.05 8.17 8.60
CA ASN A 90 5.00 8.22 10.08
C ASN A 90 5.48 9.57 10.62
N THR A 91 6.52 10.15 10.00
CA THR A 91 7.00 11.50 10.36
C THR A 91 5.95 12.56 10.05
N ALA A 92 5.27 12.47 8.90
CA ALA A 92 4.28 13.47 8.50
C ALA A 92 3.02 13.48 9.39
N ILE A 93 2.61 12.33 9.92
CA ILE A 93 1.39 12.21 10.74
C ILE A 93 1.67 12.24 12.25
N GLY A 94 2.92 12.05 12.67
CA GLY A 94 3.33 12.10 14.08
C GLY A 94 3.05 10.86 14.91
N PHE A 95 2.71 9.72 14.27
CA PHE A 95 2.51 8.42 14.93
C PHE A 95 2.86 7.27 13.99
N VAL A 96 2.94 6.05 14.53
CA VAL A 96 3.22 4.85 13.73
C VAL A 96 1.94 4.35 13.06
N LEU A 97 1.86 4.54 11.74
CA LEU A 97 0.77 4.02 10.90
C LEU A 97 1.20 2.78 10.09
N ILE A 98 2.44 2.78 9.57
CA ILE A 98 3.06 1.70 8.78
C ILE A 98 4.46 1.37 9.28
#